data_AF-A0A1B9N1I9-F1
#
_entry.id   AF-A0A1B9N1I9-F1
#
_cell.length_a   1.000
_cell.length_b   1.000
_cell.length_c   1.000
_cell.angle_alpha   90.00
_cell.angle_beta   90.00
_cell.angle_gamma   90.00
#
_symmetry.space_group_name_H-M   'P 1'
#
loop_
_entity.id
_entity.type
_entity.pdbx_description
1 polymer ?
#
loop_
_entity_poly.entity_id
_entity_poly.type
_entity_poly.pdbx_seq_one_letter_code
_entity_poly.pdbx_strand_id
1 'polypeptide(L)'
;MNADYGTTTFVMDSGERYCLVINKTTGFPLFYPNLFLTTQVRNTKSNSYSSILSVANNLVVLLRFLERRGIDLEQRIINRTFFEVHELDDLRDFTQKKFLSIPIYKSIFPKFLPDKLEEIKEVVESPTQYIRLTTIAEYFQWFANHMISRPSSIEANQIYRIETQIKSRRPPRKGRNKTQDRSLDDIQLESLFEVIRIGSECNSPLK
;
A
#
# COMPACT_ATOMS: atom_id res chain seq x y z
N MET A 1 -14.86 -3.12 -18.31
CA MET A 1 -14.85 -3.08 -16.83
C MET A 1 -13.41 -2.83 -16.42
N ASN A 2 -13.10 -1.73 -15.74
CA ASN A 2 -11.74 -1.52 -15.21
C ASN A 2 -11.55 -2.49 -14.05
N ALA A 3 -10.45 -3.22 -14.02
CA ALA A 3 -10.16 -4.15 -12.93
C ALA A 3 -9.87 -3.38 -11.63
N ASP A 4 -10.47 -3.80 -10.51
CA ASP A 4 -10.05 -3.34 -9.18
C ASP A 4 -9.13 -4.36 -8.52
N TYR A 5 -8.27 -3.87 -7.63
CA TYR A 5 -7.27 -4.65 -6.91
C TYR A 5 -7.42 -4.43 -5.40
N GLY A 6 -7.04 -5.43 -4.62
CA GLY A 6 -7.12 -5.37 -3.17
C GLY A 6 -6.16 -6.33 -2.49
N THR A 7 -6.17 -6.30 -1.17
CA THR A 7 -5.48 -7.29 -0.34
C THR A 7 -6.50 -8.17 0.38
N THR A 8 -6.19 -9.46 0.51
CA THR A 8 -6.91 -10.40 1.37
C THR A 8 -5.93 -11.04 2.34
N THR A 9 -6.43 -11.53 3.48
CA THR A 9 -5.61 -12.02 4.59
C THR A 9 -6.12 -13.38 5.02
N PHE A 10 -5.20 -14.26 5.44
CA PHE A 10 -5.53 -15.60 5.92
C PHE A 10 -4.51 -16.07 6.95
N VAL A 11 -4.84 -17.14 7.65
CA VAL A 11 -3.98 -17.78 8.65
C VAL A 11 -3.62 -19.16 8.13
N MET A 12 -2.34 -19.50 8.12
CA MET A 12 -1.84 -20.82 7.74
C MET A 12 -2.06 -21.82 8.88
N ASP A 13 -1.95 -23.11 8.59
CA ASP A 13 -2.07 -24.17 9.61
C ASP A 13 -1.05 -24.04 10.75
N SER A 14 0.10 -23.39 10.47
CA SER A 14 1.11 -23.05 11.48
C SER A 14 0.68 -21.94 12.46
N GLY A 15 -0.46 -21.29 12.24
CA GLY A 15 -0.91 -20.10 12.95
C GLY A 15 -0.32 -18.79 12.41
N GLU A 16 0.55 -18.86 11.40
CA GLU A 16 1.13 -17.66 10.78
C GLU A 16 0.08 -16.89 9.96
N ARG A 17 0.05 -15.56 10.13
CA ARG A 17 -0.79 -14.67 9.32
C ARG A 17 -0.10 -14.31 8.01
N TYR A 18 -0.82 -14.40 6.90
CA TYR A 18 -0.34 -14.05 5.57
C TYR A 18 -1.34 -13.15 4.84
N CYS A 19 -0.87 -12.47 3.79
CA CYS A 19 -1.72 -11.66 2.93
C CYS A 19 -1.40 -11.88 1.45
N LEU A 20 -2.41 -11.73 0.59
CA LEU A 20 -2.28 -11.81 -0.86
C LEU A 20 -2.81 -10.54 -1.52
N VAL A 21 -2.19 -10.15 -2.63
CA VAL A 21 -2.73 -9.17 -3.57
C VAL A 21 -3.64 -9.90 -4.56
N ILE A 22 -4.88 -9.45 -4.68
CA ILE A 22 -5.92 -10.07 -5.51
C ILE A 22 -6.48 -9.09 -6.55
N ASN A 23 -6.91 -9.63 -7.69
CA ASN A 23 -7.84 -8.94 -8.57
C ASN A 23 -9.24 -9.11 -7.98
N LYS A 24 -9.87 -8.02 -7.54
CA LYS A 24 -11.20 -8.04 -6.92
C LYS A 24 -12.32 -8.39 -7.90
N THR A 25 -12.09 -8.17 -9.19
CA THR A 25 -13.07 -8.46 -10.25
C THR A 25 -13.18 -9.96 -10.47
N THR A 26 -12.05 -10.67 -10.47
CA THR A 26 -12.01 -12.13 -10.70
C THR A 26 -11.96 -12.94 -9.40
N GLY A 27 -11.53 -12.32 -8.29
CA GLY A 27 -11.27 -12.98 -7.01
C GLY A 27 -9.92 -13.70 -6.95
N PHE A 28 -9.13 -13.71 -8.03
CA PHE A 28 -7.89 -14.48 -8.10
C PHE A 28 -6.66 -13.70 -7.59
N PRO A 29 -5.70 -14.40 -6.94
CA PRO A 29 -4.43 -13.80 -6.56
C PRO A 29 -3.58 -13.50 -7.79
N LEU A 30 -2.91 -12.34 -7.77
CA LEU A 30 -1.99 -11.95 -8.82
C LEU A 30 -0.64 -12.64 -8.66
N PHE A 31 -0.13 -13.26 -9.70
CA PHE A 31 1.10 -14.05 -9.62
C PHE A 31 2.33 -13.23 -9.19
N TYR A 32 2.74 -12.23 -9.97
CA TYR A 32 3.98 -11.50 -9.71
C TYR A 32 4.00 -10.66 -8.42
N PRO A 33 2.94 -9.92 -8.04
CA PRO A 33 2.89 -9.24 -6.76
C PRO A 33 3.06 -10.20 -5.58
N ASN A 34 2.41 -11.37 -5.61
CA ASN A 34 2.51 -12.36 -4.53
C ASN A 34 3.86 -13.09 -4.53
N LEU A 35 4.46 -13.31 -5.69
CA LEU A 35 5.82 -13.84 -5.81
C LEU A 35 6.85 -12.86 -5.21
N PHE A 36 6.70 -11.56 -5.47
CA PHE A 36 7.54 -10.53 -4.84
C PHE A 36 7.38 -10.50 -3.32
N LEU A 37 6.14 -10.52 -2.82
CA LEU A 37 5.88 -10.55 -1.37
C LEU A 37 6.55 -11.75 -0.71
N THR A 38 6.42 -12.93 -1.30
CA THR A 38 6.97 -14.17 -0.75
C THR A 38 8.49 -14.20 -0.80
N THR A 39 9.08 -13.83 -1.94
CA THR A 39 10.53 -13.95 -2.15
C THR A 39 11.32 -12.78 -1.58
N GLN A 40 10.87 -11.54 -1.77
CA GLN A 40 11.65 -10.34 -1.44
C GLN A 40 11.29 -9.72 -0.09
N VAL A 41 10.06 -9.94 0.40
CA VAL A 41 9.54 -9.24 1.58
C VAL A 41 9.48 -10.18 2.78
N ARG A 42 8.94 -11.38 2.61
CA ARG A 42 8.88 -12.40 3.67
C ARG A 42 10.23 -13.06 3.89
N ASN A 43 10.78 -13.69 2.85
CA ASN A 43 11.98 -14.53 2.98
C ASN A 43 13.27 -13.72 3.23
N THR A 44 13.47 -12.61 2.52
CA THR A 44 14.74 -11.86 2.62
C THR A 44 14.81 -10.93 3.83
N LYS A 45 13.68 -10.34 4.25
CA LYS A 45 13.66 -9.24 5.22
C LYS A 45 13.08 -9.63 6.60
N SER A 46 12.62 -10.87 6.79
CA SER A 46 11.97 -11.35 8.04
C SER A 46 10.94 -10.37 8.60
N ASN A 47 10.19 -9.73 7.71
CA ASN A 47 9.29 -8.64 8.05
C ASN A 47 8.09 -9.10 8.89
N SER A 48 7.60 -8.23 9.77
CA SER A 48 6.33 -8.44 10.46
C SER A 48 5.17 -8.52 9.47
N TYR A 49 4.10 -9.22 9.83
CA TYR A 49 2.87 -9.29 9.05
C TYR A 49 2.34 -7.90 8.66
N SER A 50 2.33 -6.95 9.59
CA SER A 50 1.89 -5.57 9.31
C SER A 50 2.74 -4.87 8.25
N SER A 51 4.03 -5.16 8.20
CA SER A 51 4.94 -4.61 7.19
C SER A 51 4.69 -5.24 5.82
N ILE A 52 4.46 -6.56 5.76
CA ILE A 52 4.11 -7.27 4.51
C ILE A 52 2.78 -6.74 3.95
N LEU A 53 1.77 -6.57 4.81
CA LEU A 53 0.47 -6.01 4.42
C LEU A 53 0.61 -4.57 3.92
N SER A 54 1.47 -3.76 4.55
CA SER A 54 1.78 -2.41 4.08
C SER A 54 2.39 -2.42 2.67
N VAL A 55 3.36 -3.31 2.42
CA VAL A 55 3.95 -3.51 1.09
C VAL A 55 2.90 -3.97 0.07
N ALA A 56 2.05 -4.94 0.42
CA ALA A 56 0.97 -5.42 -0.44
C ALA A 56 -0.01 -4.30 -0.83
N ASN A 57 -0.38 -3.43 0.13
CA ASN A 57 -1.23 -2.27 -0.14
C ASN A 57 -0.56 -1.25 -1.05
N ASN A 58 0.76 -1.05 -0.94
CA ASN A 58 1.50 -0.18 -1.86
C ASN A 58 1.53 -0.76 -3.29
N LEU A 59 1.61 -2.08 -3.44
CA LEU A 59 1.48 -2.75 -4.75
C LEU A 59 0.09 -2.58 -5.34
N VAL A 60 -0.97 -2.65 -4.53
CA VAL A 60 -2.35 -2.35 -4.98
C VAL A 60 -2.45 -0.92 -5.55
N VAL A 61 -1.78 0.06 -4.94
CA VAL A 61 -1.73 1.43 -5.47
C VAL A 61 -1.07 1.47 -6.86
N LEU A 62 0.04 0.75 -7.05
CA LEU A 62 0.70 0.65 -8.35
C LEU A 62 -0.21 0.00 -9.40
N LEU A 63 -0.84 -1.13 -9.06
CA LEU A 63 -1.71 -1.86 -10.00
C LEU A 63 -2.89 -1.01 -10.45
N ARG A 64 -3.49 -0.25 -9.53
CA ARG A 64 -4.55 0.71 -9.86
C ARG A 64 -4.06 1.86 -10.75
N PHE A 65 -2.84 2.35 -10.54
CA PHE A 65 -2.23 3.35 -11.43
C PHE A 65 -2.07 2.80 -12.85
N LEU A 66 -1.51 1.59 -12.97
CA LEU A 66 -1.28 0.91 -14.25
C LEU A 66 -2.60 0.70 -15.00
N GLU A 67 -3.61 0.16 -14.31
CA GLU A 67 -4.96 -0.04 -14.86
C GLU A 67 -5.58 1.27 -15.34
N ARG A 68 -5.51 2.33 -14.52
CA ARG A 68 -6.07 3.64 -14.86
C ARG A 68 -5.42 4.25 -16.10
N ARG A 69 -4.13 3.95 -16.34
CA ARG A 69 -3.37 4.43 -17.49
C ARG A 69 -3.40 3.45 -18.67
N GLY A 70 -4.02 2.28 -18.53
CA GLY A 70 -4.01 1.23 -19.55
C GLY A 70 -2.61 0.68 -19.82
N ILE A 71 -1.74 0.67 -18.80
CA ILE A 71 -0.35 0.21 -18.93
C ILE A 71 -0.26 -1.27 -18.55
N ASP A 72 0.06 -2.11 -19.53
CA ASP A 72 0.52 -3.47 -19.29
C ASP A 72 2.04 -3.46 -19.01
N LEU A 73 2.41 -3.56 -17.73
CA LEU A 73 3.80 -3.48 -17.30
C LEU A 73 4.63 -4.67 -17.80
N GLU A 74 4.03 -5.86 -17.88
CA GLU A 74 4.71 -7.07 -18.35
C GLU A 74 5.07 -6.92 -19.83
N GLN A 75 4.09 -6.57 -20.66
CA GLN A 75 4.31 -6.33 -22.09
C GLN A 75 5.31 -5.21 -22.33
N ARG A 76 5.28 -4.14 -21.54
CA ARG A 76 6.24 -3.05 -21.68
C ARG A 76 7.68 -3.45 -21.38
N ILE A 77 7.89 -4.23 -20.33
CA ILE A 77 9.24 -4.72 -19.98
C ILE A 77 9.74 -5.70 -21.05
N ILE A 78 8.88 -6.62 -21.52
CA ILE A 78 9.20 -7.54 -22.62
C ILE A 78 9.49 -6.78 -23.91
N ASN A 79 8.85 -5.64 -24.16
CA ASN A 79 9.09 -4.83 -25.36
C ASN A 79 10.15 -3.74 -25.16
N ARG A 80 10.79 -3.66 -23.99
CA ARG A 80 11.80 -2.64 -23.62
C ARG A 80 11.26 -1.20 -23.68
N THR A 81 9.95 -1.05 -23.61
CA THR A 81 9.25 0.23 -23.54
C THR A 81 9.03 0.60 -22.09
N PHE A 82 10.11 0.92 -21.38
CA PHE A 82 10.06 1.33 -19.97
C PHE A 82 9.32 2.66 -19.76
N PHE A 83 9.02 3.00 -18.50
CA PHE A 83 8.32 4.23 -18.15
C PHE A 83 9.02 5.48 -18.68
N GLU A 84 8.21 6.40 -19.21
CA GLU A 84 8.65 7.74 -19.56
C GLU A 84 8.64 8.67 -18.34
N VAL A 85 9.38 9.78 -18.44
CA VAL A 85 9.52 10.74 -17.35
C VAL A 85 8.16 11.26 -16.88
N HIS A 86 7.27 11.60 -17.82
CA HIS A 86 5.94 12.12 -17.51
C HIS A 86 5.05 11.08 -16.78
N GLU A 87 5.18 9.80 -17.13
CA GLU A 87 4.45 8.71 -16.46
C GLU A 87 4.94 8.52 -15.02
N LEU A 88 6.24 8.75 -14.76
CA LEU A 88 6.79 8.70 -13.40
C LEU A 88 6.31 9.89 -12.54
N ASP A 89 6.09 11.05 -13.15
CA ASP A 89 5.48 12.20 -12.47
C ASP A 89 4.00 11.95 -12.16
N ASP A 90 3.26 11.37 -13.11
CA ASP A 90 1.88 10.94 -12.89
C ASP A 90 1.77 9.84 -11.82
N LEU A 91 2.73 8.91 -11.78
CA LEU A 91 2.83 7.90 -10.73
C LEU A 91 3.05 8.55 -9.35
N ARG A 92 3.97 9.53 -9.25
CA ARG A 92 4.19 10.29 -8.01
C ARG A 92 2.89 10.92 -7.54
N ASP A 93 2.17 11.61 -8.41
CA ASP A 93 0.93 12.30 -8.06
C ASP A 93 -0.19 11.32 -7.70
N PHE A 94 -0.24 10.16 -8.36
CA PHE A 94 -1.19 9.10 -8.01
C PHE A 94 -0.91 8.52 -6.62
N THR A 95 0.36 8.32 -6.25
CA THR A 95 0.72 7.80 -4.92
C THR A 95 0.38 8.76 -3.77
N GLN A 96 0.11 10.03 -4.05
CA GLN A 96 -0.35 11.01 -3.06
C GLN A 96 -1.81 10.80 -2.66
N LYS A 97 -2.61 10.15 -3.48
CA LYS A 97 -4.05 10.01 -3.21
C LYS A 97 -4.33 9.10 -2.03
N LYS A 98 -5.23 9.50 -1.15
CA LYS A 98 -5.84 8.59 -0.17
C LYS A 98 -6.88 7.73 -0.87
N PHE A 99 -6.80 6.42 -0.61
CA PHE A 99 -7.84 5.48 -0.97
C PHE A 99 -8.48 5.08 0.35
N LEU A 100 -9.75 5.44 0.58
CA LEU A 100 -10.48 4.82 1.67
C LEU A 100 -10.74 3.37 1.29
N SER A 101 -10.55 2.44 2.22
CA SER A 101 -11.30 1.19 2.23
C SER A 101 -12.57 1.50 3.03
N ILE A 102 -13.72 1.71 2.38
CA ILE A 102 -14.96 1.80 3.14
C ILE A 102 -15.25 0.39 3.66
N PRO A 103 -15.25 0.16 4.99
CA PRO A 103 -15.58 -1.16 5.51
C PRO A 103 -17.07 -1.41 5.28
N ILE A 104 -17.41 -2.56 4.69
CA ILE A 104 -18.77 -2.98 4.34
C ILE A 104 -19.74 -2.89 5.54
N TYR A 105 -19.26 -2.96 6.79
CA TYR A 105 -20.10 -2.96 7.99
C TYR A 105 -20.85 -1.65 8.28
N LYS A 106 -20.57 -0.54 7.57
CA LYS A 106 -21.38 0.70 7.68
C LYS A 106 -22.51 0.79 6.64
N SER A 107 -22.63 -0.16 5.71
CA SER A 107 -23.78 -0.24 4.81
C SER A 107 -24.83 -1.21 5.36
N ILE A 108 -25.89 -0.66 5.94
CA ILE A 108 -27.05 -1.42 6.45
C ILE A 108 -27.89 -2.06 5.31
N PHE A 109 -27.45 -1.96 4.05
CA PHE A 109 -28.13 -2.58 2.91
C PHE A 109 -27.22 -3.63 2.24
N PRO A 110 -27.57 -4.92 2.32
CA PRO A 110 -26.87 -5.96 1.59
C PRO A 110 -27.42 -6.05 0.16
N LYS A 111 -26.50 -6.29 -0.78
CA LYS A 111 -26.68 -6.68 -2.19
C LYS A 111 -26.44 -5.54 -3.21
N PHE A 112 -25.38 -5.75 -4.01
CA PHE A 112 -25.09 -5.11 -5.30
C PHE A 112 -24.59 -3.66 -5.34
N LEU A 113 -23.56 -3.31 -4.55
CA LEU A 113 -22.74 -2.16 -4.93
C LEU A 113 -21.28 -2.61 -5.15
N PRO A 114 -20.75 -2.53 -6.39
CA PRO A 114 -19.32 -2.65 -6.62
C PRO A 114 -18.65 -1.58 -5.77
N ASP A 115 -17.62 -2.01 -5.06
CA ASP A 115 -16.78 -1.24 -4.15
C ASP A 115 -16.09 -0.08 -4.90
N LYS A 116 -16.84 0.93 -5.31
CA LYS A 116 -16.31 2.17 -5.88
C LYS A 116 -15.71 2.95 -4.72
N LEU A 117 -14.44 2.67 -4.45
CA LEU A 117 -13.63 3.53 -3.60
C LEU A 117 -13.47 4.86 -4.33
N GLU A 118 -14.27 5.85 -3.94
CA GLU A 118 -14.11 7.20 -4.44
C GLU A 118 -12.72 7.72 -4.05
N GLU A 119 -11.98 8.25 -5.03
CA GLU A 119 -10.74 8.97 -4.77
C GLU A 119 -11.08 10.16 -3.88
N ILE A 120 -10.71 10.09 -2.60
CA ILE A 120 -10.87 11.24 -1.73
C ILE A 120 -9.80 12.25 -2.12
N LYS A 121 -10.19 13.51 -2.25
CA LYS A 121 -9.29 14.65 -2.53
C LYS A 121 -8.21 14.87 -1.45
N GLU A 122 -8.17 14.03 -0.42
CA GLU A 122 -7.17 14.09 0.63
C GLU A 122 -5.85 13.43 0.19
N VAL A 123 -4.76 14.10 0.50
CA VAL A 123 -3.40 13.63 0.23
C VAL A 123 -2.86 12.84 1.42
N VAL A 124 -2.16 11.72 1.16
CA VAL A 124 -1.48 10.96 2.21
C VAL A 124 -0.33 11.77 2.83
N GLU A 125 0.02 11.44 4.07
CA GLU A 125 1.19 12.04 4.71
C GLU A 125 2.48 11.67 3.96
N SER A 126 3.47 12.58 3.99
CA SER A 126 4.76 12.39 3.31
C SER A 126 5.48 11.07 3.63
N PRO A 127 5.49 10.56 4.88
CA PRO A 127 6.08 9.25 5.17
C PRO A 127 5.39 8.10 4.44
N THR A 128 4.06 8.16 4.28
CA THR A 128 3.29 7.13 3.56
C THR A 128 3.62 7.15 2.08
N GLN A 129 3.66 8.33 1.46
CA GLN A 129 4.05 8.47 0.05
C GLN A 129 5.50 8.00 -0.18
N TYR A 130 6.41 8.29 0.76
CA TYR A 130 7.80 7.84 0.70
C TYR A 130 7.90 6.31 0.65
N ILE A 131 7.16 5.62 1.54
CA ILE A 131 7.16 4.15 1.58
C ILE A 131 6.53 3.58 0.31
N ARG A 132 5.40 4.14 -0.17
CA ARG A 132 4.76 3.74 -1.44
C ARG A 132 5.74 3.76 -2.60
N LEU A 133 6.38 4.91 -2.85
CA LEU A 133 7.34 5.05 -3.95
C LEU A 133 8.58 4.17 -3.76
N THR A 134 9.02 3.94 -2.52
CA THR A 134 10.13 3.02 -2.24
C THR A 134 9.76 1.58 -2.61
N THR A 135 8.60 1.10 -2.16
CA THR A 135 8.08 -0.22 -2.52
C THR A 135 7.92 -0.38 -4.03
N ILE A 136 7.38 0.63 -4.70
CA ILE A 136 7.15 0.60 -6.16
C ILE A 136 8.47 0.53 -6.92
N ALA A 137 9.48 1.29 -6.51
CA ALA A 137 10.81 1.25 -7.12
C ALA A 137 11.47 -0.14 -6.95
N GLU A 138 11.42 -0.70 -5.73
CA GLU A 138 11.95 -2.04 -5.44
C GLU A 138 11.22 -3.13 -6.24
N TYR A 139 9.89 -3.05 -6.31
CA TYR A 139 9.08 -3.98 -7.10
C TYR A 139 9.40 -3.89 -8.59
N PHE A 140 9.47 -2.67 -9.15
CA PHE A 140 9.80 -2.48 -10.57
C PHE A 140 11.16 -3.08 -10.92
N GLN A 141 12.19 -2.79 -10.12
CA GLN A 141 13.53 -3.33 -10.35
C GLN A 141 13.55 -4.86 -10.28
N TRP A 142 12.91 -5.43 -9.25
CA TRP A 142 12.80 -6.88 -9.13
C TRP A 142 12.05 -7.49 -10.32
N PHE A 143 10.90 -6.92 -10.69
CA PHE A 143 10.05 -7.44 -11.75
C PHE A 143 10.75 -7.38 -13.10
N ALA A 144 11.42 -6.27 -13.42
CA ALA A 144 12.19 -6.14 -14.66
C ALA A 144 13.35 -7.15 -14.75
N ASN A 145 14.09 -7.35 -13.66
CA ASN A 145 15.15 -8.36 -13.60
C ASN A 145 14.62 -9.80 -13.62
N HIS A 146 13.39 -10.03 -13.15
CA HIS A 146 12.74 -11.34 -13.23
C HIS A 146 12.27 -11.65 -14.66
N MET A 147 11.75 -10.65 -15.37
CA MET A 147 11.28 -10.79 -16.76
C MET A 147 12.42 -10.88 -17.76
N ILE A 148 13.51 -10.14 -17.55
CA ILE A 148 14.67 -10.13 -18.43
C ILE A 148 15.76 -11.00 -17.80
N SER A 149 15.78 -12.29 -18.13
CA SER A 149 16.67 -13.28 -17.49
C SER A 149 18.17 -12.95 -17.61
N ARG A 150 18.58 -12.24 -18.66
CA ARG A 150 19.97 -11.81 -18.90
C ARG A 150 19.98 -10.41 -19.52
N PRO A 151 19.83 -9.34 -18.71
CA PRO A 151 19.81 -8.00 -19.23
C PRO A 151 21.21 -7.62 -19.73
N SER A 152 21.28 -6.98 -20.90
CA SER A 152 22.48 -6.28 -21.36
C SER A 152 22.84 -5.14 -20.39
N SER A 153 24.07 -4.64 -20.46
CA SER A 153 24.50 -3.49 -19.64
C SER A 153 23.64 -2.23 -19.88
N ILE A 154 23.05 -2.11 -21.07
CA ILE A 154 22.14 -1.02 -21.41
C ILE A 154 20.79 -1.21 -20.70
N GLU A 155 20.19 -2.39 -20.80
CA GLU A 155 18.92 -2.71 -20.13
C GLU A 155 19.06 -2.61 -18.60
N ALA A 156 20.14 -3.13 -18.03
CA ALA A 156 20.42 -3.02 -16.59
C ALA A 156 20.54 -1.56 -16.14
N ASN A 157 21.21 -0.70 -16.92
CA ASN A 157 21.28 0.73 -16.66
C ASN A 157 19.92 1.41 -16.77
N GLN A 158 19.09 1.05 -17.75
CA GLN A 158 17.75 1.60 -17.91
C GLN A 158 16.86 1.24 -16.71
N ILE A 159 16.87 -0.01 -16.27
CA ILE A 159 16.13 -0.48 -15.09
C ILE A 159 16.57 0.29 -13.85
N TYR A 160 17.88 0.40 -13.62
CA TYR A 160 18.45 1.16 -12.50
C TYR A 160 18.06 2.64 -12.56
N ARG A 161 18.10 3.25 -13.76
CA ARG A 161 17.71 4.65 -13.96
C ARG A 161 16.25 4.89 -13.57
N ILE A 162 15.33 4.02 -13.99
CA ILE A 162 13.90 4.15 -13.65
C ILE A 162 13.69 3.99 -12.14
N GLU A 163 14.32 2.99 -11.53
CA GLU A 163 14.28 2.78 -10.08
C GLU A 163 14.74 4.03 -9.31
N THR A 164 15.86 4.63 -9.75
CA THR A 164 16.41 5.84 -9.14
C THR A 164 15.50 7.05 -9.37
N GLN A 165 14.89 7.16 -10.56
CA GLN A 165 13.94 8.23 -10.89
C GLN A 165 12.62 8.13 -10.10
N ILE A 166 12.16 6.93 -9.75
CA ILE A 166 11.03 6.76 -8.82
C ILE A 166 11.45 7.20 -7.42
N LYS A 167 12.65 6.79 -6.97
CA LYS A 167 13.19 7.15 -5.65
C LYS A 167 13.47 8.64 -5.48
N SER A 168 13.85 9.36 -6.55
CA SER A 168 14.10 10.81 -6.50
C SER A 168 12.82 11.63 -6.36
N ARG A 169 11.67 11.09 -6.76
CA ARG A 169 10.34 11.70 -6.62
C ARG A 169 9.71 11.52 -5.23
N ARG A 170 10.40 10.84 -4.32
CA ARG A 170 9.94 10.70 -2.93
C ARG A 170 9.89 12.07 -2.27
N PRO A 171 8.86 12.35 -1.45
CA PRO A 171 8.85 13.58 -0.69
C PRO A 171 10.08 13.63 0.22
N PRO A 172 10.62 14.84 0.49
CA PRO A 172 11.74 14.98 1.40
C PRO A 172 11.37 14.38 2.76
N ARG A 173 12.33 13.72 3.40
CA ARG A 173 12.16 13.31 4.80
C ARG A 173 12.08 14.59 5.64
N LYS A 174 10.87 15.10 5.86
CA LYS A 174 10.62 15.95 7.03
C LYS A 174 11.01 15.09 8.23
N GLY A 175 11.86 15.62 9.12
CA GLY A 175 12.15 14.94 10.39
C GLY A 175 10.86 14.49 11.05
N ARG A 176 10.90 13.46 11.90
CA ARG A 176 9.72 13.06 12.69
C ARG A 176 9.10 14.35 13.21
N ASN A 177 7.84 14.62 12.86
CA ASN A 177 7.11 15.73 13.47
C ASN A 177 7.37 15.55 14.97
N LYS A 178 7.93 16.56 15.64
CA LYS A 178 7.75 16.70 17.08
C LYS A 178 6.26 16.97 17.24
N THR A 179 5.45 15.93 17.09
CA THR A 179 4.07 15.96 17.51
C THR A 179 4.13 16.41 18.96
N GLN A 180 3.38 17.45 19.28
CA GLN A 180 2.96 17.69 20.65
C GLN A 180 2.67 16.33 21.29
N ASP A 181 3.21 16.14 22.48
CA ASP A 181 3.04 14.91 23.23
C ASP A 181 1.56 14.53 23.18
N ARG A 182 1.25 13.39 22.55
CA ARG A 182 -0.13 12.86 22.51
C ARG A 182 -0.45 12.12 23.80
N SER A 183 0.44 12.21 24.79
CA SER A 183 0.15 11.84 26.16
C SER A 183 -1.04 12.64 26.65
N LEU A 184 -1.90 11.97 27.40
CA LEU A 184 -2.96 12.64 28.12
C LEU A 184 -2.31 13.59 29.11
N ASP A 185 -2.79 14.83 29.19
CA ASP A 185 -2.39 15.72 30.28
C ASP A 185 -2.96 15.21 31.62
N ASP A 186 -2.46 15.76 32.72
CA ASP A 186 -2.86 15.30 34.06
C ASP A 186 -4.38 15.43 34.30
N ILE A 187 -5.04 16.40 33.67
CA ILE A 187 -6.49 16.61 33.78
C ILE A 187 -7.25 15.53 33.00
N GLN A 188 -6.75 15.16 31.83
CA GLN A 188 -7.28 14.08 31.01
C GLN A 188 -7.04 12.71 31.66
N LEU A 189 -5.89 12.51 32.31
CA LEU A 189 -5.61 11.31 33.11
C LEU A 189 -6.55 11.21 34.30
N GLU A 190 -6.74 12.29 35.05
CA GLU A 190 -7.67 12.33 36.19
C GLU A 190 -9.11 12.01 35.74
N SER A 191 -9.54 12.61 34.62
CA SER A 191 -10.85 12.34 34.03
C SER A 191 -10.99 10.87 33.58
N LEU A 192 -9.95 10.29 33.00
CA LEU A 192 -9.93 8.88 32.60
C LEU A 192 -9.98 7.95 33.82
N PHE A 193 -9.22 8.25 34.87
CA PHE A 193 -9.21 7.45 36.09
C PHE A 193 -10.55 7.52 36.83
N GLU A 194 -11.19 8.69 36.85
CA GLU A 194 -12.53 8.83 37.42
C GLU A 194 -13.56 8.02 36.63
N VAL A 195 -13.49 8.03 35.29
CA VAL A 195 -14.36 7.19 34.44
C VAL A 195 -14.09 5.70 34.58
N ILE A 196 -12.86 5.25 34.88
CA ILE A 196 -12.58 3.82 35.08
C ILE A 196 -12.96 3.35 36.50
N ARG A 197 -13.16 4.28 37.44
CA ARG A 197 -13.49 3.98 38.83
C ARG A 197 -14.87 3.33 38.94
N ILE A 198 -14.90 2.11 39.47
CA ILE A 198 -16.13 1.36 39.72
C ILE A 198 -17.04 2.19 40.66
N GLY A 199 -18.24 2.55 40.18
CA GLY A 199 -19.20 3.37 40.93
C GLY A 199 -19.08 4.88 40.74
N SER A 200 -18.24 5.36 39.82
CA SER A 200 -18.21 6.79 39.44
C SER A 200 -19.56 7.27 38.93
N GLU A 201 -19.93 8.52 39.20
CA GLU A 201 -21.15 9.14 38.66
C GLU A 201 -21.13 9.24 37.13
N CYS A 202 -19.93 9.29 36.55
CA CYS A 202 -19.69 9.24 35.10
C CYS A 202 -19.98 7.85 34.51
N ASN A 203 -19.96 6.80 35.34
CA ASN A 203 -20.35 5.43 35.01
C ASN A 203 -21.83 5.21 35.33
N SER A 204 -22.70 6.10 34.88
CA SER A 204 -24.13 5.92 35.12
C SER A 204 -24.59 4.58 34.50
N PRO A 205 -25.07 3.62 35.29
CA PRO A 205 -25.82 2.51 34.72
C PRO A 205 -27.09 3.11 34.15
N LEU A 206 -27.34 2.89 32.86
CA LEU A 206 -28.62 3.19 32.22
C LEU A 206 -29.74 2.69 33.14
N LYS A 207 -30.58 3.62 33.61
CA LYS A 207 -31.88 3.31 34.23
C LYS A 207 -32.82 2.70 33.21
#